data_AF-A0A7U6GD72-F1
#
_entry.id   AF-A0A7U6GD72-F1
#
_cell.length_a   1.000
_cell.length_b   1.000
_cell.length_c   1.000
_cell.angle_alpha   90.00
_cell.angle_beta   90.00
_cell.angle_gamma   90.00
#
_symmetry.space_group_name_H-M   'P 1'
#
loop_
_entity.id
_entity.type
_entity.pdbx_description
1 polymer ?
#
loop_
_entity_poly.entity_id
_entity_poly.type
_entity_poly.pdbx_seq_one_letter_code
_entity_poly.pdbx_strand_id
1 'polypeptide(L)'
;MLPFAREDSERIIYTNLGIDEELNDIFIKAEKEEYFMGETIIESYHNRGNDELINRALKEFGTEEMPFKRFLPGSILLFSSLVILSLRVIQKRCSKGYH
;
A
#
# COMPACT_ATOMS: atom_id res chain seq x y z
N MET A 1 21.68 0.43 22.65
CA MET A 1 21.00 1.01 21.47
C MET A 1 21.92 0.81 20.26
N LEU A 2 21.42 0.31 19.12
CA LEU A 2 22.25 0.19 17.91
C LEU A 2 22.47 1.59 17.30
N PRO A 3 23.70 1.98 16.93
CA PRO A 3 24.04 3.34 16.48
C PRO A 3 23.39 3.77 15.14
N PHE A 4 22.75 2.86 14.42
CA PHE A 4 22.00 3.15 13.20
C PHE A 4 20.53 3.52 13.45
N ALA A 5 19.97 3.11 14.59
CA ALA A 5 18.60 3.47 14.95
C ALA A 5 18.61 4.86 15.60
N ARG A 6 18.64 5.92 14.79
CA ARG A 6 18.34 7.28 15.29
C ARG A 6 17.00 7.24 16.01
N GLU A 7 17.00 7.65 17.28
CA GLU A 7 15.82 7.70 18.14
C GLU A 7 14.76 8.68 17.61
N ASP A 8 15.20 9.66 16.81
CA ASP A 8 14.36 10.60 16.07
C ASP A 8 14.24 10.15 14.60
N SER A 9 13.29 9.27 14.34
CA SER A 9 12.96 8.85 12.97
C SER A 9 12.22 9.98 12.21
N GLU A 10 12.93 11.05 11.87
CA GLU A 10 12.48 12.02 10.85
C GLU A 10 12.28 11.28 9.53
N ARG A 11 11.03 10.91 9.24
CA ARG A 11 10.66 10.33 7.94
C ARG A 11 10.56 11.46 6.93
N ILE A 12 11.51 11.51 6.02
CA ILE A 12 11.49 12.43 4.88
C ILE A 12 10.60 11.81 3.80
N ILE A 13 9.52 12.51 3.43
CA ILE A 13 8.67 12.16 2.28
C ILE A 13 9.06 13.07 1.13
N TYR A 14 9.56 12.49 0.04
CA TYR A 14 9.81 13.19 -1.23
C TYR A 14 8.67 12.89 -2.20
N THR A 15 8.06 13.92 -2.76
CA THR A 15 6.94 13.80 -3.70
C THR A 15 7.09 14.80 -4.82
N ASN A 16 6.63 14.41 -6.01
CA ASN A 16 6.57 15.28 -7.19
C ASN A 16 5.24 16.04 -7.28
N LEU A 17 4.29 15.77 -6.37
CA LEU A 17 3.01 16.48 -6.31
C LEU A 17 3.24 17.97 -6.01
N GLY A 18 2.56 18.84 -6.76
CA GLY A 18 2.70 20.29 -6.62
C GLY A 18 3.90 20.90 -7.36
N ILE A 19 4.74 20.09 -8.00
CA ILE A 19 5.93 20.56 -8.75
C ILE A 19 5.64 20.65 -10.27
N ASP A 20 4.91 19.67 -10.80
CA ASP A 20 4.61 19.57 -12.23
C ASP A 20 3.25 20.22 -12.53
N GLU A 21 3.26 21.27 -13.36
CA GLU A 21 2.04 22.03 -13.71
C GLU A 21 1.01 21.19 -14.47
N GLU A 22 1.43 20.26 -15.33
CA GLU A 22 0.53 19.42 -16.11
C GLU A 22 -0.18 18.42 -15.20
N LEU A 23 0.53 17.82 -14.24
CA LEU A 23 -0.08 17.01 -13.20
C LEU A 23 -1.00 17.84 -12.31
N ASN A 24 -0.62 19.06 -11.94
CA ASN A 24 -1.44 19.90 -11.09
C ASN A 24 -2.80 20.21 -11.74
N ASP A 25 -2.79 20.54 -13.03
CA ASP A 25 -4.01 20.79 -13.81
C ASP A 25 -4.95 19.58 -13.86
N ILE A 26 -4.40 18.36 -13.93
CA ILE A 26 -5.19 17.13 -13.91
C ILE A 26 -5.90 16.96 -12.56
N PHE A 27 -5.19 17.20 -11.45
CA PHE A 27 -5.77 17.11 -10.11
C PHE A 27 -6.82 18.19 -9.86
N ILE A 28 -6.58 19.43 -10.30
CA ILE A 28 -7.56 20.52 -10.22
C ILE A 28 -8.81 20.19 -11.03
N LYS A 29 -8.65 19.72 -12.28
CA LYS A 29 -9.79 19.30 -13.12
C LYS A 29 -10.58 18.14 -12.53
N ALA A 30 -9.94 17.31 -11.71
CA ALA A 30 -10.57 16.21 -11.01
C ALA A 30 -11.17 16.59 -9.65
N GLU A 31 -11.13 17.88 -9.26
CA GLU A 31 -11.54 18.37 -7.93
C GLU A 31 -10.77 17.64 -6.81
N LYS A 32 -9.47 17.41 -7.04
CA LYS A 32 -8.56 16.63 -6.19
C LYS A 32 -7.43 17.45 -5.58
N GLU A 33 -7.60 18.75 -5.37
CA GLU A 33 -6.54 19.59 -4.80
C GLU A 33 -6.14 19.20 -3.37
N GLU A 34 -6.97 18.43 -2.64
CA GLU A 34 -6.65 17.93 -1.31
C GLU A 34 -5.37 17.09 -1.27
N TYR A 35 -4.97 16.49 -2.41
CA TYR A 35 -3.74 15.70 -2.52
C TYR A 35 -2.45 16.53 -2.47
N PHE A 36 -2.55 17.86 -2.58
CA PHE A 36 -1.43 18.77 -2.37
C PHE A 36 -1.24 19.15 -0.89
N MET A 37 -2.20 18.81 -0.03
CA MET A 37 -2.10 19.07 1.40
C MET A 37 -1.17 18.05 2.08
N GLY A 38 -0.36 18.54 3.03
CA GLY A 38 0.60 17.71 3.74
C GLY A 38 -0.06 16.54 4.47
N GLU A 39 -1.23 16.75 5.04
CA GLU A 39 -2.03 15.74 5.73
C GLU A 39 -2.39 14.58 4.80
N THR A 40 -2.93 14.89 3.61
CA THR A 40 -3.30 13.89 2.61
C THR A 40 -2.09 13.16 2.04
N ILE A 41 -0.96 13.85 1.88
CA ILE A 41 0.31 13.24 1.45
C ILE A 41 0.80 12.24 2.50
N ILE A 42 0.77 12.61 3.78
CA ILE A 42 1.17 11.74 4.89
C ILE A 42 0.22 10.53 4.98
N GLU A 43 -1.09 10.74 4.90
CA GLU A 43 -2.09 9.68 4.92
C GLU A 43 -1.89 8.70 3.75
N SER A 44 -1.73 9.22 2.53
CA SER A 44 -1.48 8.44 1.33
C SER A 44 -0.20 7.61 1.46
N TYR A 45 0.85 8.18 2.05
CA TYR A 45 2.10 7.48 2.31
C TYR A 45 1.93 6.34 3.33
N HIS A 46 1.17 6.56 4.40
CA HIS A 46 0.82 5.50 5.35
C HIS A 46 0.00 4.37 4.72
N ASN A 47 -0.96 4.70 3.86
CA ASN A 47 -1.77 3.72 3.14
C ASN A 47 -0.92 2.88 2.17
N ARG A 48 0.04 3.49 1.47
CA ARG A 48 0.98 2.78 0.59
C ARG A 48 1.84 1.76 1.36
N GLY A 49 2.31 2.11 2.55
CA GLY A 49 3.03 1.18 3.42
C GLY A 49 2.20 -0.05 3.82
N ASN A 50 0.88 0.10 3.92
CA ASN A 50 -0.04 -1.00 4.19
C ASN A 50 -0.16 -1.95 2.97
N ASP A 51 -0.17 -1.40 1.75
CA ASP A 51 -0.17 -2.18 0.52
C ASP A 51 1.15 -2.94 0.30
N GLU A 52 2.28 -2.38 0.76
CA GLU A 52 3.57 -3.08 0.77
C GLU A 52 3.59 -4.28 1.72
N LEU A 53 2.87 -4.23 2.85
CA LEU A 53 2.73 -5.38 3.76
C LEU A 53 1.91 -6.51 3.11
N ILE A 54 0.85 -6.18 2.37
CA ILE A 54 0.04 -7.13 1.61
C ILE A 54 0.89 -7.79 0.51
N ASN A 55 1.63 -6.99 -0.25
CA ASN A 55 2.51 -7.48 -1.31
C ASN A 55 3.68 -8.32 -0.77
N ARG A 56 4.18 -8.01 0.43
CA ARG A 56 5.20 -8.79 1.12
C ARG A 56 4.66 -10.12 1.62
N ALA A 57 3.49 -10.12 2.27
CA ALA A 57 2.82 -11.34 2.70
C ALA A 57 2.52 -12.27 1.51
N LEU A 58 2.15 -11.70 0.36
CA LEU A 58 1.98 -12.46 -0.88
C LEU A 58 3.30 -13.06 -1.39
N LYS A 59 4.39 -12.29 -1.38
CA LYS A 59 5.72 -12.78 -1.77
C LYS A 59 6.21 -13.88 -0.83
N GLU A 60 6.05 -13.69 0.48
CA GLU A 60 6.44 -14.64 1.52
C GLU A 60 5.67 -15.96 1.36
N PHE A 61 4.35 -15.90 1.14
CA PHE A 61 3.51 -17.07 0.82
C PHE A 61 3.89 -17.75 -0.50
N GLY A 62 4.34 -17.00 -1.50
CA GLY A 62 4.80 -17.55 -2.79
C GLY A 62 6.20 -18.17 -2.73
N THR A 63 7.00 -17.85 -1.71
CA THR A 63 8.36 -18.38 -1.49
C THR A 63 8.43 -19.58 -0.56
N GLU A 64 7.41 -19.84 0.27
CA GLU A 64 7.26 -21.16 0.89
C GLU A 64 7.06 -22.18 -0.25
N GLU A 65 7.80 -23.30 -0.25
CA GLU A 65 7.61 -24.33 -1.28
C GLU A 65 6.14 -24.73 -1.28
N MET A 66 5.43 -24.33 -2.35
CA MET A 66 4.02 -24.68 -2.46
C MET A 66 3.91 -26.20 -2.43
N PRO A 67 2.97 -26.78 -1.66
CA PRO A 67 2.87 -28.21 -1.45
C PRO A 67 2.52 -29.01 -2.73
N PHE A 68 2.50 -28.36 -3.90
CA PHE A 68 2.12 -28.91 -5.19
C PHE A 68 3.20 -28.67 -6.23
N LYS A 69 3.73 -29.76 -6.82
CA LYS A 69 4.73 -29.73 -7.90
C LYS A 69 4.18 -29.34 -9.28
N ARG A 70 2.87 -29.08 -9.39
CA ARG A 70 2.19 -28.75 -10.66
C ARG A 70 1.72 -27.29 -10.64
N PHE A 71 1.85 -26.65 -11.80
CA PHE A 71 1.58 -25.22 -11.98
C PHE A 71 0.10 -24.85 -11.72
N LEU A 72 -0.84 -25.72 -12.13
CA LEU A 72 -2.28 -25.43 -12.03
C LEU A 72 -2.77 -25.33 -10.57
N PRO A 73 -2.51 -26.32 -9.68
CA PRO A 73 -2.91 -26.21 -8.27
C PRO A 73 -2.23 -25.06 -7.52
N GLY A 74 -0.95 -24.78 -7.80
CA GLY A 74 -0.24 -23.64 -7.19
C GLY A 74 -0.85 -22.30 -7.58
N SER A 75 -1.21 -22.12 -8.86
CA SER A 75 -1.86 -20.89 -9.32
C SER A 75 -3.24 -20.66 -8.68
N ILE A 76 -4.05 -21.71 -8.49
CA ILE A 76 -5.37 -21.61 -7.85
C ILE A 76 -5.24 -21.15 -6.39
N LEU A 77 -4.23 -21.64 -5.67
CA LEU A 77 -3.97 -21.24 -4.29
C LEU A 77 -3.50 -19.79 -4.19
N LEU A 78 -2.62 -19.35 -5.09
CA LEU A 78 -2.21 -17.94 -5.18
C LEU A 78 -3.41 -17.02 -5.42
N PHE A 79 -4.26 -17.35 -6.40
CA PHE A 79 -5.46 -16.55 -6.68
C PHE A 79 -6.44 -16.54 -5.52
N SER A 80 -6.67 -17.71 -4.88
CA SER A 80 -7.58 -17.81 -3.74
C SER A 80 -7.08 -16.99 -2.55
N SER A 81 -5.78 -17.08 -2.22
CA SER A 81 -5.15 -16.30 -1.16
C SER A 81 -5.20 -14.79 -1.45
N LEU A 82 -4.99 -14.38 -2.71
CA LEU A 82 -5.10 -12.98 -3.13
C LEU A 82 -6.52 -12.45 -2.92
N VAL A 83 -7.55 -13.19 -3.37
CA VAL A 83 -8.95 -12.81 -3.20
C VAL A 83 -9.33 -12.70 -1.73
N ILE A 84 -8.92 -13.66 -0.89
CA ILE A 84 -9.18 -13.63 0.55
C ILE A 84 -8.51 -12.42 1.22
N LEU A 85 -7.26 -12.13 0.86
CA LEU A 85 -6.52 -11.00 1.39
C LEU A 85 -7.16 -9.66 0.98
N SER A 86 -7.53 -9.51 -0.29
CA SER A 86 -8.23 -8.33 -0.80
C SER A 86 -9.58 -8.11 -0.10
N LEU A 87 -10.38 -9.17 0.07
CA LEU A 87 -11.66 -9.09 0.79
C LEU A 87 -11.45 -8.69 2.27
N ARG A 88 -10.42 -9.22 2.93
CA ARG A 88 -10.11 -8.89 4.32
C ARG A 88 -9.65 -7.43 4.48
N VAL A 89 -8.94 -6.89 3.50
CA VAL A 89 -8.54 -5.48 3.46
C VAL A 89 -9.76 -4.57 3.25
N ILE A 90 -10.65 -4.93 2.32
CA ILE A 90 -11.91 -4.21 2.07
C ILE A 90 -12.78 -4.21 3.33
N GLN A 91 -12.95 -5.36 3.99
CA GLN A 91 -13.68 -5.48 5.25
C GLN A 91 -13.11 -4.57 6.35
N LYS A 92 -11.77 -4.52 6.51
CA LYS A 92 -11.12 -3.61 7.46
C LYS A 92 -11.32 -2.14 7.12
N ARG A 93 -11.34 -1.76 5.83
CA ARG A 93 -11.62 -0.39 5.40
C ARG A 93 -13.09 -0.01 5.66
N CYS A 94 -14.05 -0.89 5.34
CA CYS A 94 -15.47 -0.68 5.65
C CYS A 94 -15.74 -0.57 7.15
N SER A 95 -15.06 -1.37 7.98
CA SER A 95 -15.20 -1.33 9.44
C SER A 95 -14.63 -0.08 10.10
N LYS A 96 -13.73 0.66 9.44
CA LYS A 96 -13.16 1.93 9.94
C LYS A 96 -13.87 3.18 9.42
N GLY A 97 -14.86 3.04 8.53
CA GLY A 97 -15.65 4.13 7.95
C GLY A 97 -16.90 4.55 8.76
N TYR A 98 -17.03 4.09 10.00
CA TYR A 98 -18.05 4.53 10.95
C TYR A 98 -17.36 4.87 12.26
N HIS A 99 -16.89 6.11 12.39
CA HIS A 99 -16.83 6.93 13.61
C HIS A 99 -16.17 8.27 13.28
#